data_AF-A0A7S1VR23-F1
#
_entry.id   AF-A0A7S1VR23-F1
#
_cell.length_a   1.000
_cell.length_b   1.000
_cell.length_c   1.000
_cell.angle_alpha   90.00
_cell.angle_beta   90.00
_cell.angle_gamma   90.00
#
_symmetry.space_group_name_H-M   'P 1'
#
loop_
_entity.id
_entity.type
_entity.pdbx_description
1 polymer ?
#
loop_
_entity_poly.entity_id
_entity_poly.type
_entity_poly.pdbx_seq_one_letter_code
_entity_poly.pdbx_strand_id
1 'polypeptide(L)'
;RYRCSMCANYDMCEDCLEKLETSGPFTTHEPSHLFLRIAKPITPDNNIFPIVQDRSSIKHTKYQCDGCTKIGFEGYRYHCTTCNMDFCEACEAKGVHPVNHTRIKTIE
;
A
#
# COMPACT_ATOMS: atom_id res chain seq x y z
N ARG A 1 -14.50 9.53 -3.65
CA ARG A 1 -13.27 9.28 -2.86
C ARG A 1 -12.59 8.07 -3.47
N TYR A 2 -11.28 8.14 -3.65
CA TYR A 2 -10.45 7.05 -4.12
C TYR A 2 -9.48 6.66 -3.02
N ARG A 3 -9.21 5.35 -2.87
CA ARG A 3 -8.23 4.83 -1.92
C ARG A 3 -7.10 4.14 -2.65
N CYS A 4 -5.86 4.44 -2.27
CA CYS A 4 -4.68 3.75 -2.77
C CYS A 4 -4.67 2.31 -2.21
N SER A 5 -4.55 1.33 -3.10
CA SER A 5 -4.50 -0.09 -2.72
C SER A 5 -3.13 -0.55 -2.19
N MET A 6 -2.13 0.32 -2.27
CA MET A 6 -0.71 0.02 -2.05
C MET A 6 -0.13 0.78 -0.85
N CYS A 7 -0.95 1.57 -0.17
CA CYS A 7 -0.56 2.37 0.98
C CYS A 7 -1.51 2.11 2.14
N ALA A 8 -0.97 2.21 3.36
CA ALA A 8 -1.68 1.90 4.59
C ALA A 8 -2.94 2.76 4.81
N ASN A 9 -2.88 4.04 4.43
CA ASN A 9 -3.96 5.01 4.64
C ASN A 9 -3.80 6.22 3.70
N TYR A 10 -4.09 6.07 2.41
CA TYR A 10 -3.99 7.19 1.46
C TYR A 10 -5.23 7.28 0.58
N ASP A 11 -5.83 8.47 0.53
CA ASP A 11 -6.99 8.76 -0.29
C ASP A 11 -6.78 9.98 -1.17
N MET A 12 -7.48 9.99 -2.30
CA MET A 12 -7.58 11.16 -3.17
C MET A 12 -9.03 11.47 -3.52
N CYS A 13 -9.31 12.74 -3.82
CA CYS A 13 -10.54 13.13 -4.52
C CYS A 13 -10.41 12.86 -6.03
N GLU A 14 -11.51 13.07 -6.76
CA GLU A 14 -11.56 12.94 -8.23
C GLU A 14 -10.54 13.87 -8.89
N ASP A 15 -10.59 15.17 -8.57
CA ASP A 15 -9.71 16.19 -9.17
C ASP A 15 -8.22 15.92 -8.93
N CYS A 16 -7.85 15.37 -7.76
CA CYS A 16 -6.47 15.01 -7.46
C CYS A 16 -6.00 13.79 -8.29
N LEU A 17 -6.89 12.82 -8.52
CA LEU A 17 -6.59 11.66 -9.35
C LEU A 17 -6.51 12.06 -10.83
N GLU A 18 -7.42 12.90 -11.32
CA GLU A 18 -7.37 13.44 -12.68
C GLU A 18 -6.06 14.20 -12.93
N LYS A 19 -5.61 15.00 -11.96
CA LYS A 19 -4.30 15.68 -12.03
C LYS A 19 -3.13 14.69 -12.06
N LEU A 20 -3.18 13.61 -11.27
CA LEU A 20 -2.17 12.56 -11.29
C LEU A 20 -2.04 11.93 -12.69
N GLU A 21 -3.17 11.71 -13.37
CA GLU A 21 -3.23 11.07 -14.69
C GLU A 21 -2.81 12.01 -15.84
N THR A 22 -3.17 13.30 -15.74
CA THR A 22 -3.01 14.27 -16.83
C THR A 22 -1.73 15.12 -16.74
N SER A 23 -1.20 15.36 -15.54
CA SER A 23 -0.15 16.37 -15.31
C SER A 23 1.28 15.85 -15.40
N GLY A 24 1.49 14.54 -15.59
CA GLY A 24 2.82 13.93 -15.49
C GLY A 24 3.40 14.01 -14.06
N PRO A 25 4.69 13.66 -13.83
CA PRO A 25 5.28 13.30 -12.53
C PRO A 25 5.49 14.46 -11.53
N PHE A 26 4.74 15.56 -11.64
CA PHE A 26 4.62 16.57 -10.58
C PHE A 26 3.63 16.10 -9.51
N THR A 27 3.86 14.91 -8.94
CA THR A 27 2.80 14.17 -8.26
C THR A 27 3.05 14.08 -6.76
N THR A 28 2.04 14.43 -5.97
CA THR A 28 2.01 14.30 -4.51
C THR A 28 1.94 12.84 -4.05
N HIS A 29 1.87 11.89 -4.99
CA HIS A 29 1.81 10.46 -4.78
C HIS A 29 2.47 9.71 -5.93
N GLU A 30 2.89 8.47 -5.68
CA GLU A 30 3.47 7.57 -6.69
C GLU A 30 2.45 7.28 -7.81
N PRO A 31 2.71 7.66 -9.08
CA PRO A 31 1.75 7.49 -10.19
C PRO A 31 1.47 6.03 -10.53
N SER A 32 2.40 5.12 -10.24
CA SER A 32 2.21 3.69 -10.48
C SER A 32 1.29 3.00 -9.45
N HIS A 33 0.81 3.71 -8.44
CA HIS A 33 -0.08 3.12 -7.44
C HIS A 33 -1.52 2.99 -7.93
N LEU A 34 -2.11 1.79 -7.75
CA LEU A 34 -3.49 1.52 -8.13
C LEU A 34 -4.48 2.15 -7.14
N PHE A 35 -5.40 2.96 -7.66
CA PHE A 35 -6.49 3.58 -6.89
C PHE A 35 -7.83 2.87 -7.13
N LEU A 36 -8.57 2.65 -6.04
CA LEU A 36 -9.91 2.06 -6.07
C LEU A 36 -10.96 3.12 -5.74
N ARG A 37 -12.01 3.20 -6.56
CA ARG A 37 -13.15 4.08 -6.32
C ARG A 37 -13.99 3.56 -5.17
N ILE A 38 -14.15 4.38 -4.13
CA ILE A 38 -15.03 4.09 -2.99
C ILE A 38 -16.38 4.77 -3.25
N ALA A 39 -17.35 3.99 -3.73
CA ALA A 39 -18.67 4.51 -4.14
C ALA A 39 -19.56 4.93 -2.97
N LYS A 40 -19.41 4.29 -1.80
CA LYS A 40 -20.17 4.60 -0.58
C LYS A 40 -19.20 4.93 0.57
N PRO A 41 -19.51 5.86 1.46
CA PRO A 41 -18.69 6.15 2.63
C PRO A 41 -18.41 4.88 3.45
N ILE A 42 -17.21 4.80 4.03
CA ILE A 42 -16.86 3.70 4.92
C ILE A 42 -17.62 3.90 6.23
N THR A 43 -18.43 2.91 6.60
CA THR A 43 -19.15 2.79 7.87
C THR A 43 -18.66 1.53 8.59
N PRO A 44 -18.89 1.39 9.90
CA PRO A 44 -18.58 0.15 10.61
C PRO A 44 -19.13 -1.11 9.91
N ASP A 45 -20.28 -0.97 9.25
CA ASP A 45 -21.01 -2.05 8.59
C ASP A 45 -20.39 -2.49 7.25
N ASN A 46 -19.66 -1.61 6.56
CA ASN A 46 -19.02 -1.92 5.27
C ASN A 46 -17.48 -1.92 5.31
N ASN A 47 -16.90 -1.80 6.51
CA ASN A 47 -15.45 -1.85 6.76
C ASN A 47 -14.88 -3.28 6.75
N ILE A 48 -15.42 -4.14 5.88
CA ILE A 48 -15.09 -5.57 5.81
C ILE A 48 -13.89 -5.85 4.89
N PHE A 49 -13.51 -4.90 4.03
CA PHE A 49 -12.40 -5.08 3.12
C PHE A 49 -11.11 -4.49 3.72
N PRO A 50 -10.03 -5.27 3.90
CA PRO A 50 -8.78 -4.76 4.45
C PRO A 50 -8.24 -3.54 3.71
N ILE A 51 -8.50 -3.45 2.40
CA ILE A 51 -8.05 -2.35 1.54
C ILE A 51 -8.68 -1.01 1.91
N VAL A 52 -9.89 -1.00 2.49
CA VAL A 52 -10.58 0.22 2.89
C VAL A 52 -10.25 0.65 4.32
N GLN A 53 -9.70 -0.25 5.14
CA GLN A 53 -9.31 0.05 6.51
C GLN A 53 -8.12 1.00 6.58
N ASP A 54 -8.08 1.82 7.63
CA ASP A 54 -6.88 2.55 8.01
C ASP A 54 -5.89 1.57 8.67
N ARG A 55 -4.77 1.33 7.99
CA ARG A 55 -3.69 0.45 8.45
C ARG A 55 -2.46 1.21 8.92
N SER A 56 -2.52 2.54 9.00
CA SER A 56 -1.38 3.39 9.38
C SER A 56 -0.94 3.20 10.83
N SER A 57 -1.80 2.64 11.67
CA SER A 57 -1.48 2.23 13.04
C SER A 57 -0.54 1.02 13.11
N ILE A 58 -0.49 0.17 12.08
CA ILE A 58 0.43 -0.95 11.96
C ILE A 58 1.77 -0.39 11.53
N LYS A 59 2.80 -0.50 12.38
CA LYS A 59 4.10 0.15 12.15
C LYS A 59 5.25 -0.83 12.35
N HIS A 60 6.07 -0.95 11.33
CA HIS A 60 7.25 -1.82 11.30
C HIS A 60 8.52 -0.96 11.36
N THR A 61 8.75 -0.27 12.47
CA THR A 61 9.83 0.74 12.61
C THR A 61 11.25 0.17 12.54
N LYS A 62 11.42 -1.14 12.82
CA LYS A 62 12.71 -1.83 12.85
C LYS A 62 13.10 -2.46 11.52
N TYR A 63 12.20 -2.46 10.54
CA TYR A 63 12.38 -3.19 9.29
C TYR A 63 12.67 -2.22 8.13
N GLN A 64 13.46 -2.70 7.18
CA GLN A 64 13.73 -2.04 5.93
C GLN A 64 13.08 -2.83 4.80
N CYS A 65 12.38 -2.15 3.90
CA CYS A 65 11.85 -2.80 2.70
C CYS A 65 12.99 -3.04 1.70
N ASP A 66 13.22 -4.29 1.30
CA ASP A 66 14.25 -4.64 0.32
C ASP A 66 13.91 -4.19 -1.11
N GLY A 67 12.63 -3.92 -1.40
CA GLY A 67 12.19 -3.45 -2.71
C GLY A 67 12.39 -1.96 -2.95
N CYS A 68 12.29 -1.12 -1.91
CA CYS A 68 12.37 0.35 -2.04
C CYS A 68 13.29 1.02 -1.02
N THR A 69 14.05 0.23 -0.26
CA THR A 69 15.02 0.63 0.78
C THR A 69 14.47 1.51 1.92
N LYS A 70 13.16 1.76 1.95
CA LYS A 70 12.49 2.52 3.02
C LYS A 70 12.65 1.82 4.37
N ILE A 71 13.22 2.54 5.34
CA ILE A 71 13.34 2.12 6.73
C ILE A 71 12.11 2.63 7.48
N GLY A 72 11.43 1.73 8.19
CA GLY A 72 10.21 2.07 8.91
C GLY A 72 9.05 2.37 7.96
N PHE A 73 8.08 1.46 7.91
CA PHE A 73 6.89 1.66 7.10
C PHE A 73 5.63 1.27 7.85
N GLU A 74 4.52 1.79 7.33
CA GLU A 74 3.18 1.59 7.87
C GLU A 74 2.41 0.60 7.00
N GLY A 75 1.39 -0.03 7.58
CA GLY A 75 0.63 -1.10 6.95
C GLY A 75 1.34 -2.45 7.10
N TYR A 76 0.89 -3.44 6.33
CA TYR A 76 1.43 -4.79 6.40
C TYR A 76 2.89 -4.89 5.94
N ARG A 77 3.65 -5.72 6.64
CA ARG A 77 4.93 -6.25 6.19
C ARG A 77 4.73 -7.62 5.55
N TYR A 78 5.46 -7.86 4.47
CA TYR A 78 5.51 -9.15 3.78
C TYR A 78 6.92 -9.70 3.88
N HIS A 79 7.08 -10.79 4.63
CA HIS A 79 8.36 -11.46 4.83
C HIS A 79 8.46 -12.71 3.96
N CYS A 80 9.43 -12.74 3.05
CA CYS A 80 9.76 -13.92 2.25
C CYS A 80 10.64 -14.88 3.06
N THR A 81 10.09 -16.03 3.44
CA THR A 81 10.81 -17.03 4.25
C THR A 81 11.91 -17.73 3.46
N THR A 82 11.82 -17.76 2.13
CA THR A 82 12.81 -18.40 1.26
C THR A 82 14.08 -17.56 1.11
N CYS A 83 13.94 -16.24 0.96
CA CYS A 83 15.05 -15.33 0.73
C CYS A 83 15.45 -14.52 1.96
N ASN A 84 14.68 -14.61 3.05
CA ASN A 84 14.84 -13.80 4.25
C ASN A 84 14.81 -12.29 3.93
N MET A 85 13.81 -11.86 3.15
CA MET A 85 13.62 -10.49 2.68
C MET A 85 12.28 -9.91 3.14
N ASP A 86 12.23 -8.61 3.36
CA ASP A 86 11.10 -7.85 3.84
C ASP A 86 10.58 -6.84 2.81
N PHE A 87 9.28 -6.82 2.60
CA PHE A 87 8.62 -5.91 1.68
C PHE A 87 7.49 -5.14 2.37
N CYS A 88 7.37 -3.86 2.05
CA CYS A 88 6.19 -3.07 2.40
C CYS A 88 5.03 -3.39 1.46
N GLU A 89 3.80 -2.98 1.81
CA GLU A 89 2.60 -3.19 1.00
C GLU A 89 2.77 -2.76 -0.48
N ALA A 90 3.41 -1.61 -0.72
CA ALA A 90 3.60 -1.09 -2.06
C ALA A 90 4.52 -2.00 -2.91
N CYS A 91 5.63 -2.46 -2.35
CA CYS A 91 6.55 -3.34 -3.05
C CYS A 91 5.95 -4.73 -3.28
N GLU A 92 5.19 -5.25 -2.31
CA GLU A 92 4.45 -6.49 -2.47
C GLU A 92 3.46 -6.40 -3.64
N ALA A 93 2.65 -5.34 -3.67
CA ALA A 93 1.64 -5.15 -4.72
C ALA A 93 2.25 -4.93 -6.11
N LYS A 94 3.47 -4.37 -6.20
CA LYS A 94 4.22 -4.25 -7.47
C LYS A 94 4.81 -5.57 -7.96
N GLY A 95 4.88 -6.60 -7.11
CA GLY A 95 5.49 -7.88 -7.47
C GLY A 95 6.98 -7.78 -7.76
N VAL A 96 7.71 -6.92 -7.03
CA VAL A 96 9.16 -6.69 -7.23
C VAL A 96 10.03 -7.90 -6.84
N HIS A 97 9.42 -8.97 -6.35
CA HIS A 97 10.06 -10.21 -5.93
C HIS A 97 9.25 -11.41 -6.44
N PRO A 98 9.89 -12.53 -6.84
CA PRO A 98 9.22 -13.70 -7.39
C PRO A 98 7.96 -14.11 -6.60
N VAL A 99 6.83 -14.19 -7.31
CA VAL A 99 5.51 -14.48 -6.73
C VAL A 99 5.35 -15.92 -6.26
N ASN A 100 6.25 -16.81 -6.68
CA ASN A 100 6.29 -18.21 -6.26
C ASN A 100 6.97 -18.40 -4.89
N HIS A 101 7.64 -17.39 -4.35
CA HIS A 101 8.16 -17.46 -2.99
C HIS A 101 7.05 -17.16 -1.99
N THR A 102 6.86 -18.06 -1.03
CA THR A 102 5.85 -17.88 0.01
C THR A 102 6.23 -16.68 0.89
N ARG A 103 5.27 -15.77 1.06
CA ARG A 103 5.44 -14.58 1.89
C ARG A 103 4.44 -14.59 3.03
N ILE A 104 4.94 -14.38 4.24
CA ILE A 104 4.13 -14.23 5.44
C ILE A 104 3.76 -12.76 5.59
N LYS A 105 2.47 -12.49 5.69
CA LYS A 105 1.93 -11.16 5.99
C LYS A 105 1.91 -10.95 7.51
N THR A 106 2.56 -9.91 8.01
CA THR A 106 2.63 -9.60 9.45
C THR A 106 2.09 -8.21 9.77
N ILE A 107 1.69 -8.03 11.04
CA ILE A 107 1.26 -6.76 11.65
C ILE A 107 2.15 -6.33 12.81
N GLU A 108 3.20 -7.12 13.10
CA GLU A 108 4.24 -6.89 14.10
C GLU A 108 5.62 -6.76 13.41
#